data_AF-A0AAD4MB35-F1
#
_entry.id   AF-A0AAD4MB35-F1
#
_cell.length_a   1.000
_cell.length_b   1.000
_cell.length_c   1.000
_cell.angle_alpha   90.00
_cell.angle_beta   90.00
_cell.angle_gamma   90.00
#
_symmetry.space_group_name_H-M   'P 1'
#
loop_
_entity.id
_entity.type
_entity.pdbx_description
1 polymer ?
#
loop_
_entity_poly.entity_id
_entity_poly.type
_entity_poly.pdbx_seq_one_letter_code
_entity_poly.pdbx_strand_id
1 'polypeptide(L)'
;MAAQVGFHVLPLPLAQLSLAAVLKCGQSFRWSIYPLRVTSPSDPSHEYRLCLQDRVVCLRQSPEILFYRSVFPELLVPPEIESARNAETLLWLKDYFQLDIDLVKLYDEWSERDPVFAKLRWRFEGIRMLRQDPWENLISFICSSNNNITRITKMVKSLCTHYSPPLLSIAPPTTIATGILTPSESDGDPSYVTATSDPEPESVHPFPPPSRLSAPDVATTLRSLGFGYRADFIQKTAKMLMDAHGESPSEKGNEGPERWLHTLRDMSTEDARGELLKLMGVGRKVADCILLMSLDKPEVIPVDTHVHQIAMKHYGFRGVSGAKQAMSPKLYDVISERFHGVWGDYAGWAHSVLFTADLKAFSDYGLLTPVPTPGKQGATVSQAAEDYFSAPSHSARKRRAKQMRTLDTCENGGASHVEISPSEAGSLAERVKKRRRVLKAHR
;
A
#
# COMPACT_ATOMS: atom_id res chain seq x y z
N MET A 1 27.92 -8.33 9.36
CA MET A 1 26.73 -8.57 8.52
C MET A 1 27.02 -9.73 7.60
N ALA A 2 26.17 -10.76 7.56
CA ALA A 2 26.29 -11.79 6.55
C ALA A 2 26.11 -11.14 5.17
N ALA A 3 27.05 -11.36 4.25
CA ALA A 3 26.94 -10.86 2.88
C ALA A 3 25.65 -11.37 2.26
N GLN A 4 24.73 -10.46 1.92
CA GLN A 4 23.50 -10.80 1.21
C GLN A 4 23.87 -11.02 -0.26
N VAL A 5 24.36 -12.22 -0.58
CA VAL A 5 24.88 -12.55 -1.92
C VAL A 5 23.87 -12.16 -3.00
N GLY A 6 24.32 -11.38 -3.99
CA GLY A 6 23.49 -10.91 -5.10
C GLY A 6 22.57 -9.72 -4.77
N PHE A 7 22.69 -9.10 -3.59
CA PHE A 7 21.99 -7.85 -3.26
C PHE A 7 22.94 -6.65 -3.26
N HIS A 8 22.46 -5.55 -3.83
CA HIS A 8 23.03 -4.23 -3.65
C HIS A 8 22.66 -3.64 -2.30
N VAL A 9 23.44 -2.66 -1.85
CA VAL A 9 23.33 -2.01 -0.55
C VAL A 9 22.94 -0.55 -0.73
N LEU A 10 21.94 -0.11 0.03
CA LEU A 10 21.58 1.29 0.18
C LEU A 10 21.54 1.63 1.68
N PRO A 11 22.45 2.48 2.19
CA PRO A 11 22.36 3.00 3.56
C PRO A 11 21.03 3.75 3.73
N LEU A 12 20.16 3.22 4.57
CA LEU A 12 18.81 3.73 4.78
C LEU A 12 18.29 3.22 6.14
N PRO A 13 18.33 4.06 7.20
CA PRO A 13 17.93 3.65 8.53
C PRO A 13 16.42 3.42 8.63
N LEU A 14 15.99 2.61 9.60
CA LEU A 14 14.56 2.35 9.88
C LEU A 14 13.77 3.63 10.09
N ALA A 15 14.36 4.65 10.71
CA ALA A 15 13.73 5.95 10.88
C ALA A 15 13.30 6.62 9.56
N GLN A 16 13.97 6.32 8.44
CA GLN A 16 13.62 6.82 7.10
C GLN A 16 12.67 5.88 6.34
N LEU A 17 12.74 4.58 6.58
CA LEU A 17 11.85 3.60 5.95
C LEU A 17 11.81 2.31 6.77
N SER A 18 10.63 1.85 7.16
CA SER A 18 10.41 0.50 7.69
C SER A 18 9.60 -0.31 6.69
N LEU A 19 10.22 -1.30 6.03
CA LEU A 19 9.51 -2.21 5.13
C LEU A 19 8.42 -2.99 5.87
N ALA A 20 8.71 -3.40 7.11
CA ALA A 20 7.79 -4.16 7.93
C ALA A 20 6.50 -3.38 8.25
N ALA A 21 6.59 -2.06 8.41
CA ALA A 21 5.43 -1.21 8.59
C ALA A 21 4.76 -0.84 7.26
N VAL A 22 5.51 -0.24 6.34
CA VAL A 22 4.98 0.36 5.11
C VAL A 22 4.33 -0.68 4.21
N LEU A 23 4.91 -1.88 4.09
CA LEU A 23 4.43 -2.90 3.15
C LEU A 23 3.30 -3.77 3.73
N LYS A 24 2.89 -3.54 4.98
CA LYS A 24 1.81 -4.29 5.66
C LYS A 24 0.67 -3.39 6.16
N CYS A 25 0.82 -2.07 6.13
CA CYS A 25 -0.17 -1.12 6.65
C CYS A 25 -1.31 -0.79 5.68
N GLY A 26 -1.45 -1.51 4.57
CA GLY A 26 -2.58 -1.35 3.63
C GLY A 26 -2.42 -0.24 2.59
N GLN A 27 -1.19 0.26 2.36
CA GLN A 27 -0.90 1.15 1.23
C GLN A 27 -0.82 0.39 -0.10
N SER A 28 -0.05 -0.71 -0.13
CA SER A 28 0.08 -1.62 -1.27
C SER A 28 -0.35 -3.04 -0.87
N PHE A 29 -0.82 -3.82 -1.84
CA PHE A 29 -1.32 -5.17 -1.66
C PHE A 29 -0.59 -6.20 -2.53
N ARG A 30 0.54 -5.82 -3.12
CA ARG A 30 1.27 -6.60 -4.14
C ARG A 30 2.58 -7.21 -3.63
N TRP A 31 3.03 -6.79 -2.46
CA TRP A 31 4.27 -7.30 -1.86
C TRP A 31 4.07 -8.71 -1.30
N SER A 32 4.81 -9.67 -1.86
CA SER A 32 4.93 -11.01 -1.28
C SER A 32 6.02 -10.99 -0.23
N ILE A 33 5.76 -11.60 0.93
CA ILE A 33 6.61 -11.46 2.12
C ILE A 33 7.04 -12.86 2.56
N TYR A 34 8.34 -13.11 2.56
CA TYR A 34 8.93 -14.39 2.90
C TYR A 34 9.77 -14.26 4.16
N PRO A 35 9.49 -15.02 5.23
CA PRO A 35 10.34 -15.00 6.43
C PRO A 35 11.74 -15.54 6.09
N LEU A 36 12.75 -14.97 6.73
CA LEU A 36 14.15 -15.40 6.63
C LEU A 36 14.63 -15.91 7.99
N ARG A 37 15.69 -16.72 7.97
CA ARG A 37 16.39 -17.10 9.19
C ARG A 37 17.18 -15.91 9.72
N VAL A 38 16.91 -15.55 10.97
CA VAL A 38 17.63 -14.50 11.69
C VAL A 38 18.65 -15.16 12.61
N THR A 39 19.93 -14.79 12.49
CA THR A 39 21.00 -15.28 13.38
C THR A 39 21.59 -14.18 14.26
N SER A 40 21.39 -12.92 13.86
CA SER A 40 21.80 -11.71 14.57
C SER A 40 20.68 -10.66 14.49
N PRO A 41 20.54 -9.74 15.48
CA PRO A 41 19.63 -8.60 15.38
C PRO A 41 19.85 -7.71 14.15
N SER A 42 21.04 -7.75 13.56
CA SER A 42 21.38 -7.03 12.32
C SER A 42 20.90 -7.73 11.05
N ASP A 43 20.46 -8.98 11.14
CA ASP A 43 20.07 -9.76 9.96
C ASP A 43 18.66 -9.40 9.53
N PRO A 44 18.40 -9.30 8.21
CA PRO A 44 17.05 -9.15 7.72
C PRO A 44 16.15 -10.31 8.12
N SER A 45 14.98 -9.98 8.67
CA SER A 45 13.98 -10.98 9.09
C SER A 45 13.09 -11.47 7.96
N HIS A 46 12.98 -10.71 6.87
CA HIS A 46 12.10 -11.02 5.74
C HIS A 46 12.72 -10.58 4.41
N GLU A 47 12.34 -11.28 3.34
CA GLU A 47 12.47 -10.81 1.97
C GLU A 47 11.09 -10.39 1.44
N TYR A 48 11.05 -9.23 0.80
CA TYR A 48 9.85 -8.66 0.19
C TYR A 48 10.02 -8.67 -1.31
N ARG A 49 9.04 -9.17 -2.05
CA ARG A 49 9.07 -9.26 -3.51
C ARG A 49 7.90 -8.53 -4.14
N LEU A 50 8.18 -7.74 -5.19
CA LEU A 50 7.17 -7.09 -6.02
C LEU A 50 7.45 -7.40 -7.50
N CYS A 51 6.44 -7.91 -8.20
CA CYS A 51 6.52 -8.13 -9.65
C CYS A 51 6.04 -6.87 -10.38
N LEU A 52 6.97 -6.19 -11.04
CA LEU A 52 6.71 -5.13 -12.01
C LEU A 52 6.46 -5.76 -13.39
N GLN A 53 6.22 -4.92 -14.41
CA GLN A 53 5.95 -5.40 -15.77
C GLN A 53 7.15 -6.13 -16.41
N ASP A 54 8.38 -5.76 -16.04
CA ASP A 54 9.61 -6.22 -16.70
C ASP A 54 10.59 -6.94 -15.77
N ARG A 55 10.39 -6.84 -14.44
CA ARG A 55 11.27 -7.43 -13.43
C ARG A 55 10.54 -7.74 -12.12
N VAL A 56 11.18 -8.57 -11.31
CA VAL A 56 10.84 -8.75 -9.90
C VAL A 56 11.84 -7.99 -9.05
N VAL A 57 11.37 -7.06 -8.22
CA VAL A 57 12.19 -6.38 -7.22
C VAL A 57 12.17 -7.18 -5.93
N CYS A 58 13.34 -7.49 -5.38
CA CYS A 58 13.49 -8.18 -4.10
C CYS A 58 14.20 -7.25 -3.10
N LEU A 59 13.62 -7.10 -1.91
CA LEU A 59 14.13 -6.26 -0.84
C LEU A 59 14.34 -7.05 0.44
N ARG A 60 15.41 -6.72 1.17
CA ARG A 60 15.64 -7.14 2.54
C ARG A 60 16.06 -5.92 3.34
N GLN A 61 15.80 -5.88 4.64
CA GLN A 61 16.14 -4.73 5.46
C GLN A 61 16.74 -5.14 6.81
N SER A 62 17.84 -4.50 7.15
CA SER A 62 18.43 -4.45 8.49
C SER A 62 18.15 -3.07 9.11
N PRO A 63 18.52 -2.81 10.39
CA PRO A 63 18.27 -1.52 11.02
C PRO A 63 18.81 -0.29 10.26
N GLU A 64 19.96 -0.43 9.58
CA GLU A 64 20.66 0.70 8.93
C GLU A 64 20.71 0.62 7.40
N ILE A 65 20.33 -0.53 6.83
CA ILE A 65 20.57 -0.84 5.42
C ILE A 65 19.34 -1.47 4.78
N LEU A 66 18.96 -0.90 3.63
CA LEU A 66 18.09 -1.53 2.66
C LEU A 66 18.94 -2.30 1.64
N PHE A 67 18.71 -3.60 1.55
CA PHE A 67 19.28 -4.45 0.51
C PHE A 67 18.28 -4.60 -0.63
N TYR A 68 18.73 -4.45 -1.87
CA TYR A 68 17.87 -4.60 -3.04
C TYR A 68 18.53 -5.37 -4.17
N ARG A 69 17.72 -6.07 -4.95
CA ARG A 69 18.11 -6.65 -6.25
C ARG A 69 16.90 -6.74 -7.17
N SER A 70 17.16 -6.96 -8.44
CA SER A 70 16.12 -7.29 -9.41
C SER A 70 16.41 -8.60 -10.12
N VAL A 71 15.35 -9.32 -10.44
CA VAL A 71 15.38 -10.54 -11.24
C VAL A 71 14.61 -10.26 -12.52
N PHE A 72 15.27 -10.45 -13.65
CA PHE A 72 14.71 -10.23 -14.99
C PHE A 72 14.40 -11.58 -15.64
N PRO A 73 13.42 -11.65 -16.58
CA PRO A 73 13.13 -12.89 -17.32
C PRO A 73 14.32 -13.40 -18.15
N GLU A 74 15.13 -12.48 -18.68
CA GLU A 74 16.32 -12.79 -19.47
C GLU A 74 17.49 -13.15 -18.54
N LEU A 75 17.95 -14.39 -18.63
CA LEU A 75 18.98 -14.95 -17.73
C LEU A 75 20.41 -14.54 -18.09
N LEU A 76 20.66 -14.09 -19.32
CA LEU A 76 21.98 -13.69 -19.79
C LEU A 76 21.89 -12.31 -20.42
N VAL A 77 22.47 -11.33 -19.74
CA VAL A 77 22.55 -9.95 -20.22
C VAL A 77 24.01 -9.50 -20.13
N PRO A 78 24.54 -8.79 -21.13
CA PRO A 78 25.85 -8.15 -21.04
C PRO A 78 25.99 -7.31 -19.75
N PRO A 79 27.18 -7.26 -19.11
CA PRO A 79 27.39 -6.54 -17.86
C PRO A 79 26.96 -5.06 -17.91
N GLU A 80 27.09 -4.42 -19.06
CA GLU A 80 26.69 -3.02 -19.26
C GLU A 80 25.17 -2.85 -19.14
N ILE A 81 24.40 -3.81 -19.67
CA ILE A 81 22.93 -3.80 -19.58
C ILE A 81 22.49 -4.14 -18.15
N GLU A 82 23.15 -5.09 -17.50
CA GLU A 82 22.90 -5.41 -16.09
C GLU A 82 23.13 -4.19 -15.19
N SER A 83 24.24 -3.47 -15.38
CA SER A 83 24.54 -2.24 -14.64
C SER A 83 23.47 -1.16 -14.87
N ALA A 84 23.01 -0.97 -16.11
CA ALA A 84 21.95 -0.02 -16.43
C ALA A 84 20.62 -0.40 -15.75
N ARG A 85 20.22 -1.67 -15.84
CA ARG A 85 19.02 -2.22 -15.18
C ARG A 85 19.06 -2.06 -13.65
N ASN A 86 20.22 -2.26 -13.04
CA ASN A 86 20.42 -2.05 -11.60
C ASN A 86 20.30 -0.57 -11.22
N ALA A 87 20.84 0.34 -12.03
CA ALA A 87 20.68 1.78 -11.83
C ALA A 87 19.22 2.23 -11.98
N GLU A 88 18.48 1.69 -12.96
CA GLU A 88 17.04 1.92 -13.12
C GLU A 88 16.23 1.41 -11.93
N THR A 89 16.59 0.25 -11.39
CA THR A 89 15.98 -0.30 -10.18
C THR A 89 16.18 0.62 -8.99
N LEU A 90 17.39 1.15 -8.80
CA LEU A 90 17.66 2.10 -7.72
C LEU A 90 16.88 3.41 -7.90
N LEU A 91 16.74 3.92 -9.12
CA LEU A 91 15.93 5.11 -9.42
C LEU A 91 14.45 4.84 -9.13
N TRP A 92 13.94 3.68 -9.53
CA TRP A 92 12.57 3.26 -9.22
C TRP A 92 12.35 3.16 -7.71
N LEU A 93 13.27 2.56 -6.95
CA LEU A 93 13.16 2.48 -5.49
C LEU A 93 13.12 3.85 -4.83
N LYS A 94 13.98 4.78 -5.28
CA LYS A 94 14.00 6.15 -4.79
C LYS A 94 12.69 6.89 -5.07
N ASP A 95 12.06 6.65 -6.22
CA ASP A 95 10.76 7.24 -6.57
C ASP A 95 9.59 6.57 -5.81
N TYR A 96 9.52 5.23 -5.84
CA TYR A 96 8.45 4.45 -5.22
C TYR A 96 8.38 4.64 -3.71
N PHE A 97 9.54 4.67 -3.04
CA PHE A 97 9.64 5.02 -1.63
C PHE A 97 9.94 6.50 -1.41
N GLN A 98 9.83 7.39 -2.40
CA GLN A 98 9.99 8.84 -2.22
C GLN A 98 11.17 9.25 -1.32
N LEU A 99 12.35 8.65 -1.55
CA LEU A 99 13.53 8.77 -0.69
C LEU A 99 14.23 10.13 -0.79
N ASP A 100 13.74 11.03 -1.66
CA ASP A 100 14.14 12.43 -1.73
C ASP A 100 13.59 13.25 -0.55
N ILE A 101 12.55 12.77 0.13
CA ILE A 101 11.92 13.42 1.27
C ILE A 101 12.58 12.93 2.57
N ASP A 102 13.02 13.86 3.41
CA ASP A 102 13.54 13.55 4.74
C ASP A 102 12.38 13.30 5.71
N LEU A 103 12.15 12.01 6.02
CA LEU A 103 11.03 11.61 6.85
C LEU A 103 11.24 11.96 8.33
N VAL A 104 12.49 11.94 8.80
CA VAL A 104 12.82 12.29 10.19
C VAL A 104 12.47 13.74 10.45
N LYS A 105 12.81 14.63 9.51
CA LYS A 105 12.44 16.04 9.58
C LYS A 105 10.92 16.23 9.65
N LEU A 106 10.17 15.53 8.79
CA LEU A 106 8.70 15.59 8.83
C LEU A 106 8.14 15.09 10.17
N TYR A 107 8.66 13.98 10.69
CA TYR A 107 8.27 13.48 12.00
C TYR A 107 8.60 14.49 13.12
N ASP A 108 9.71 15.24 13.03
CA ASP A 108 10.06 16.28 14.01
C ASP A 108 9.00 17.38 14.00
N GLU A 109 8.70 17.92 12.81
CA GLU A 109 7.70 18.96 12.60
C GLU A 109 6.30 18.53 13.08
N TRP A 110 5.87 17.30 12.79
CA TRP A 110 4.58 16.78 13.26
C TRP A 110 4.55 16.54 14.76
N SER A 111 5.66 16.12 15.36
CA SER A 111 5.75 15.92 16.82
C SER A 111 5.68 17.24 17.58
N GLU A 112 6.24 18.31 17.03
CA GLU A 112 6.15 19.66 17.62
C GLU A 112 4.71 20.20 17.57
N ARG A 113 3.98 19.91 16.49
CA ARG A 113 2.61 20.42 16.27
C ARG A 113 1.52 19.59 16.94
N ASP A 114 1.76 18.29 17.14
CA ASP A 114 0.76 17.36 17.63
C ASP A 114 1.27 16.46 18.77
N PRO A 115 0.82 16.71 20.02
CA PRO A 115 1.13 15.86 21.16
C PRO A 115 0.67 14.40 21.03
N VAL A 116 -0.31 14.10 20.17
CA VAL A 116 -0.74 12.74 19.89
C VAL A 116 0.31 12.04 19.02
N PHE A 117 0.71 12.65 17.91
CA PHE A 117 1.80 12.17 17.06
C PHE A 117 3.11 11.99 17.85
N ALA A 118 3.49 12.95 18.69
CA ALA A 118 4.73 12.91 19.47
C ALA A 118 4.88 11.63 20.32
N LYS A 119 3.75 11.08 20.83
CA LYS A 119 3.74 9.84 21.61
C LYS A 119 3.99 8.59 20.76
N LEU A 120 3.65 8.63 19.47
CA LEU A 120 3.78 7.51 18.54
C LEU A 120 5.14 7.49 17.83
N ARG A 121 5.78 8.66 17.70
CA ARG A 121 7.01 8.89 16.93
C ARG A 121 8.05 7.78 17.04
N TRP A 122 8.45 7.42 18.27
CA TRP A 122 9.54 6.46 18.53
C TRP A 122 9.14 5.01 18.28
N ARG A 123 7.85 4.69 18.43
CA ARG A 123 7.33 3.34 18.28
C ARG A 123 6.99 3.01 16.82
N PHE A 124 6.59 4.02 16.05
CA PHE A 124 6.11 3.91 14.68
C PHE A 124 6.98 4.72 13.71
N GLU A 125 8.30 4.51 13.79
CA GLU A 125 9.26 5.13 12.88
C GLU A 125 9.22 4.53 11.47
N GLY A 126 9.69 5.29 10.48
CA GLY A 126 9.88 4.78 9.12
C GLY A 126 8.61 4.56 8.31
N ILE A 127 7.44 4.99 8.79
CA ILE A 127 6.19 4.87 8.03
C ILE A 127 6.15 5.97 7.00
N ARG A 128 6.44 5.57 5.76
CA ARG A 128 6.48 6.45 4.60
C ARG A 128 5.31 6.20 3.66
N MET A 129 4.94 7.21 2.88
CA MET A 129 3.99 7.06 1.79
C MET A 129 4.64 6.53 0.51
N LEU A 130 4.07 5.46 -0.04
CA LEU A 130 4.45 4.92 -1.34
C LEU A 130 3.95 5.82 -2.47
N ARG A 131 4.72 5.90 -3.57
CA ARG A 131 4.30 6.46 -4.86
C ARG A 131 4.04 5.33 -5.83
N GLN A 132 2.82 4.79 -5.76
CA GLN A 132 2.41 3.65 -6.56
C GLN A 132 2.10 4.05 -8.01
N ASP A 133 2.05 3.06 -8.89
CA ASP A 133 1.49 3.24 -10.22
C ASP A 133 -0.02 3.58 -10.08
N PRO A 134 -0.52 4.66 -10.73
CA PRO A 134 -1.91 5.08 -10.62
C PRO A 134 -2.94 4.03 -11.05
N TRP A 135 -2.64 3.21 -12.05
CA TRP A 135 -3.55 2.17 -12.51
C TRP A 135 -3.63 1.00 -11.53
N GLU A 136 -2.47 0.48 -11.09
CA GLU A 136 -2.40 -0.53 -10.04
C GLU A 136 -3.13 -0.05 -8.77
N ASN A 137 -2.89 1.19 -8.38
CA ASN A 137 -3.48 1.79 -7.19
C ASN A 137 -5.01 1.92 -7.31
N LEU A 138 -5.51 2.47 -8.42
CA LEU A 138 -6.94 2.63 -8.71
C LEU A 138 -7.69 1.29 -8.57
N ILE A 139 -7.25 0.26 -9.29
CA ILE A 139 -7.93 -1.05 -9.28
C ILE A 139 -7.81 -1.73 -7.91
N SER A 140 -6.67 -1.60 -7.24
CA SER A 140 -6.48 -2.13 -5.89
C SER A 140 -7.41 -1.47 -4.87
N PHE A 141 -7.62 -0.15 -4.94
CA PHE A 141 -8.51 0.56 -4.02
C PHE A 141 -9.99 0.40 -4.36
N ILE A 142 -10.37 0.13 -5.61
CA ILE A 142 -11.71 -0.38 -5.94
C ILE A 142 -11.98 -1.69 -5.19
N CYS A 143 -11.00 -2.61 -5.12
CA CYS A 143 -11.09 -3.85 -4.34
C CYS A 143 -11.22 -3.62 -2.82
N SER A 144 -10.78 -2.45 -2.31
CA SER A 144 -10.73 -2.14 -0.88
C SER A 144 -12.06 -1.75 -0.25
N SER A 145 -13.01 -1.28 -1.05
CA SER A 145 -14.31 -0.77 -0.56
C SER A 145 -15.02 -1.82 0.30
N ASN A 146 -15.35 -1.50 1.56
CA ASN A 146 -15.98 -2.44 2.52
C ASN A 146 -15.30 -3.82 2.58
N ASN A 147 -13.99 -3.82 2.86
CA ASN A 147 -13.15 -5.01 2.83
C ASN A 147 -12.02 -4.92 3.89
N ASN A 148 -11.21 -5.97 4.02
CA ASN A 148 -10.04 -5.96 4.91
C ASN A 148 -8.74 -6.27 4.15
N ILE A 149 -7.60 -5.83 4.68
CA ILE A 149 -6.28 -5.92 4.04
C ILE A 149 -5.96 -7.34 3.57
N THR A 150 -6.26 -8.36 4.39
CA THR A 150 -5.97 -9.76 4.04
C THR A 150 -6.75 -10.21 2.80
N ARG A 151 -8.04 -9.90 2.74
CA ARG A 151 -8.89 -10.27 1.60
C ARG A 151 -8.53 -9.45 0.35
N ILE A 152 -8.23 -8.16 0.49
CA ILE A 152 -7.80 -7.31 -0.64
C ILE A 152 -6.52 -7.87 -1.25
N THR A 153 -5.53 -8.22 -0.44
CA THR A 153 -4.26 -8.82 -0.88
C THR A 153 -4.50 -10.09 -1.71
N LYS A 154 -5.38 -10.98 -1.23
CA LYS A 154 -5.76 -12.19 -1.97
C LYS A 154 -6.47 -11.88 -3.30
N MET A 155 -7.38 -10.90 -3.31
CA MET A 155 -8.07 -10.47 -4.52
C MET A 155 -7.08 -9.93 -5.55
N VAL A 156 -6.19 -9.01 -5.16
CA VAL A 156 -5.20 -8.41 -6.05
C VAL A 156 -4.21 -9.46 -6.58
N LYS A 157 -3.77 -10.42 -5.75
CA LYS A 157 -2.94 -11.56 -6.21
C LYS A 157 -3.68 -12.43 -7.24
N SER A 158 -4.95 -12.75 -6.98
CA SER A 158 -5.80 -13.53 -7.89
C SER A 158 -6.02 -12.81 -9.22
N LEU A 159 -6.29 -11.49 -9.18
CA LEU A 159 -6.42 -10.63 -10.36
C LEU A 159 -5.20 -10.75 -11.27
N CYS A 160 -4.00 -10.61 -10.70
CA CYS A 160 -2.76 -10.62 -11.46
C CYS A 160 -2.43 -12.02 -12.01
N THR A 161 -2.66 -13.06 -11.21
CA THR A 161 -2.42 -14.45 -11.63
C THR A 161 -3.35 -14.85 -12.79
N HIS A 162 -4.59 -14.37 -12.79
CA HIS A 162 -5.58 -14.75 -13.79
C HIS A 162 -5.50 -13.93 -15.08
N TYR A 163 -5.20 -12.63 -14.99
CA TYR A 163 -5.25 -11.73 -16.14
C TYR A 163 -3.89 -11.35 -16.71
N SER A 164 -2.79 -11.75 -16.07
CA SER A 164 -1.44 -11.49 -16.59
C SER A 164 -0.70 -12.82 -16.82
N PRO A 165 -0.03 -13.03 -17.95
CA PRO A 165 0.93 -14.12 -18.10
C PRO A 165 2.01 -14.08 -17.00
N PRO A 166 2.58 -15.22 -16.60
CA PRO A 166 3.71 -15.23 -15.68
C PRO A 166 4.90 -14.50 -16.31
N LEU A 167 5.53 -13.60 -15.56
CA LEU A 167 6.74 -12.90 -15.98
C LEU A 167 7.95 -13.83 -15.92
N LEU A 168 8.10 -14.55 -14.80
CA LEU A 168 9.13 -15.55 -14.55
C LEU A 168 8.70 -16.45 -13.38
N SER A 169 9.45 -17.52 -13.14
CA SER A 169 9.31 -18.35 -11.94
C SER A 169 10.54 -18.19 -11.05
N ILE A 170 10.32 -17.96 -9.76
CA ILE A 170 11.40 -17.72 -8.80
C ILE A 170 11.19 -18.56 -7.54
N ALA A 171 12.21 -19.32 -7.15
CA ALA A 171 12.19 -20.06 -5.88
C ALA A 171 12.07 -19.09 -4.70
N PRO A 172 11.28 -19.43 -3.66
CA PRO A 172 11.28 -18.64 -2.44
C PRO A 172 12.70 -18.66 -1.84
N PRO A 173 13.08 -17.62 -1.07
CA PRO A 173 14.41 -17.58 -0.48
C PRO A 173 14.58 -18.78 0.44
N THR A 174 15.68 -19.53 0.28
CA THR A 174 15.92 -20.77 1.04
C THR A 174 15.88 -20.50 2.54
N THR A 175 14.81 -20.94 3.20
CA THR A 175 14.83 -21.20 4.64
C THR A 175 15.53 -22.53 4.82
N ILE A 176 16.81 -22.54 5.19
CA ILE A 176 17.48 -23.82 5.52
C ILE A 176 16.61 -24.52 6.57
N ALA A 177 16.17 -25.73 6.22
CA ALA A 177 15.26 -26.57 6.98
C ALA A 177 15.55 -26.50 8.48
N THR A 178 14.53 -26.19 9.29
CA THR A 178 14.57 -26.58 10.70
C THR A 178 14.55 -28.10 10.72
N GLY A 179 15.73 -28.71 10.75
CA GLY A 179 15.91 -30.05 11.30
C GLY A 179 15.49 -29.98 12.77
N ILE A 180 14.20 -30.19 13.03
CA ILE A 180 13.76 -30.56 14.36
C ILE A 180 14.34 -31.96 14.57
N LEU A 181 15.40 -32.06 15.36
CA LEU A 181 15.81 -33.31 15.98
C LEU A 181 14.71 -33.67 16.99
N THR A 182 13.72 -34.43 16.56
CA THR A 182 12.91 -35.20 17.50
C THR A 182 13.77 -36.36 17.98
N PRO A 183 14.06 -36.52 19.29
CA PRO A 183 14.61 -37.77 19.78
C PRO A 183 13.55 -38.85 19.54
N SER A 184 13.86 -39.85 18.71
CA SER A 184 13.03 -41.05 18.62
C SER A 184 13.25 -41.87 19.89
N GLU A 185 12.23 -41.99 20.73
CA GLU A 185 12.16 -43.08 21.70
C GLU A 185 11.90 -44.38 20.93
N SER A 186 12.95 -45.03 20.44
CA SER A 186 13.03 -46.48 20.21
C SER A 186 14.34 -46.84 19.52
N ASP A 187 14.99 -47.87 20.06
CA ASP A 187 16.12 -48.56 19.45
C ASP A 187 15.74 -49.13 18.08
N GLY A 188 16.42 -48.68 17.02
CA GLY A 188 16.35 -49.31 15.70
C GLY A 188 16.57 -48.35 14.53
N ASP A 189 17.81 -48.29 14.06
CA ASP A 189 18.29 -47.78 12.74
C ASP A 189 17.96 -46.29 12.39
N PRO A 190 18.96 -45.39 12.30
CA PRO A 190 18.73 -43.98 11.95
C PRO A 190 18.46 -43.84 10.44
N SER A 191 17.20 -44.03 10.03
CA SER A 191 16.77 -43.56 8.71
C SER A 191 16.64 -42.03 8.75
N TYR A 192 17.64 -41.34 8.18
CA TYR A 192 17.57 -39.90 7.94
C TYR A 192 16.39 -39.59 7.00
N VAL A 193 15.31 -39.02 7.53
CA VAL A 193 14.30 -38.38 6.69
C VAL A 193 14.83 -36.99 6.35
N THR A 194 15.59 -36.89 5.27
CA THR A 194 15.89 -35.61 4.62
C THR A 194 14.58 -35.03 4.11
N ALA A 195 13.99 -34.08 4.84
CA ALA A 195 12.99 -33.17 4.28
C ALA A 195 13.70 -32.20 3.32
N THR A 196 14.13 -32.72 2.18
CA THR A 196 14.74 -32.00 1.06
C THR A 196 13.77 -32.06 -0.12
N SER A 197 12.63 -31.39 -0.01
CA SER A 197 12.01 -30.85 -1.21
C SER A 197 12.43 -29.38 -1.24
N ASP A 198 13.38 -29.05 -2.10
CA ASP A 198 13.64 -27.66 -2.42
C ASP A 198 12.30 -27.01 -2.79
N PRO A 199 11.99 -25.83 -2.24
CA PRO A 199 10.70 -25.24 -2.45
C PRO A 199 10.52 -24.92 -3.94
N GLU A 200 9.41 -25.39 -4.53
CA GLU A 200 9.15 -25.23 -5.95
C GLU A 200 9.11 -23.74 -6.34
N PRO A 201 9.67 -23.37 -7.51
CA PRO A 201 9.59 -22.02 -8.04
C PRO A 201 8.15 -21.52 -8.17
N GLU A 202 7.85 -20.35 -7.62
CA GLU A 202 6.54 -19.71 -7.75
C GLU A 202 6.52 -18.82 -9.00
N SER A 203 5.52 -18.98 -9.84
CA SER A 203 5.24 -18.06 -10.95
C SER A 203 4.76 -16.72 -10.43
N VAL A 204 5.41 -15.64 -10.86
CA VAL A 204 5.07 -14.28 -10.46
C VAL A 204 4.52 -13.50 -11.65
N HIS A 205 3.47 -12.72 -11.39
CA HIS A 205 2.65 -12.11 -12.42
C HIS A 205 2.62 -10.58 -12.26
N PRO A 206 2.81 -9.80 -13.34
CA PRO A 206 2.70 -8.35 -13.31
C PRO A 206 1.23 -7.93 -13.13
N PHE A 207 1.00 -6.64 -12.86
CA PHE A 207 -0.35 -6.11 -12.79
C PHE A 207 -0.99 -6.12 -14.20
N PRO A 208 -2.26 -6.52 -14.36
CA PRO A 208 -2.87 -6.64 -15.68
C PRO A 208 -3.12 -5.26 -16.29
N PRO A 209 -2.89 -5.10 -17.61
CA PRO A 209 -3.10 -3.82 -18.27
C PRO A 209 -4.60 -3.48 -18.41
N PRO A 210 -4.96 -2.19 -18.60
CA PRO A 210 -6.33 -1.73 -18.81
C PRO A 210 -7.09 -2.47 -19.92
N SER A 211 -6.45 -2.70 -21.07
CA SER A 211 -7.03 -3.42 -22.21
C SER A 211 -7.48 -4.83 -21.84
N ARG A 212 -6.75 -5.51 -20.94
CA ARG A 212 -7.12 -6.85 -20.50
C ARG A 212 -8.32 -6.83 -19.57
N LEU A 213 -8.40 -5.85 -18.67
CA LEU A 213 -9.50 -5.74 -17.71
C LEU A 213 -10.78 -5.12 -18.31
N SER A 214 -10.71 -4.51 -19.49
CA SER A 214 -11.89 -3.93 -20.16
C SER A 214 -12.76 -4.96 -20.90
N ALA A 215 -12.25 -6.19 -21.10
CA ALA A 215 -12.96 -7.22 -21.86
C ALA A 215 -14.33 -7.59 -21.24
N PRO A 216 -15.36 -7.90 -22.07
CA PRO A 216 -16.74 -8.07 -21.59
C PRO A 216 -16.94 -9.19 -20.57
N ASP A 217 -16.13 -10.25 -20.63
CA ASP A 217 -16.21 -11.43 -19.77
C ASP A 217 -15.59 -11.21 -18.38
N VAL A 218 -14.78 -10.16 -18.21
CA VAL A 218 -14.00 -9.90 -16.98
C VAL A 218 -14.89 -9.79 -15.74
N ALA A 219 -16.03 -9.11 -15.84
CA ALA A 219 -16.94 -8.96 -14.71
C ALA A 219 -17.50 -10.32 -14.23
N THR A 220 -17.87 -11.19 -15.17
CA THR A 220 -18.40 -12.53 -14.84
C THR A 220 -17.32 -13.40 -14.19
N THR A 221 -16.12 -13.39 -14.74
CA THR A 221 -14.99 -14.16 -14.21
C THR A 221 -14.53 -13.64 -12.85
N LEU A 222 -14.44 -12.33 -12.64
CA LEU A 222 -14.10 -11.77 -11.32
C LEU A 222 -15.16 -12.11 -10.25
N ARG A 223 -16.44 -12.25 -10.62
CA ARG A 223 -17.48 -12.72 -9.69
C ARG A 223 -17.21 -14.15 -9.25
N SER A 224 -16.86 -15.06 -10.16
CA SER A 224 -16.52 -16.44 -9.80
C SER A 224 -15.25 -16.52 -8.93
N LEU A 225 -14.33 -15.57 -9.09
CA LEU A 225 -13.13 -15.40 -8.24
C LEU A 225 -13.40 -14.68 -6.90
N GLY A 226 -14.66 -14.36 -6.57
CA GLY A 226 -15.04 -13.84 -5.26
C GLY A 226 -14.92 -12.32 -5.06
N PHE A 227 -14.84 -11.54 -6.14
CA PHE A 227 -14.79 -10.07 -6.09
C PHE A 227 -16.15 -9.44 -5.74
N GLY A 228 -17.24 -10.18 -5.94
CA GLY A 228 -18.60 -9.72 -5.69
C GLY A 228 -18.99 -8.55 -6.59
N TYR A 229 -19.67 -7.55 -6.05
CA TYR A 229 -20.10 -6.37 -6.83
C TYR A 229 -18.94 -5.56 -7.43
N ARG A 230 -17.73 -5.66 -6.86
CA ARG A 230 -16.53 -4.94 -7.32
C ARG A 230 -16.06 -5.43 -8.68
N ALA A 231 -16.46 -6.62 -9.10
CA ALA A 231 -16.17 -7.15 -10.43
C ALA A 231 -16.66 -6.20 -11.54
N ASP A 232 -17.88 -5.69 -11.41
CA ASP A 232 -18.42 -4.70 -12.35
C ASP A 232 -17.64 -3.38 -12.29
N PHE A 233 -17.23 -2.96 -11.08
CA PHE A 233 -16.52 -1.69 -10.91
C PHE A 233 -15.17 -1.72 -11.61
N ILE A 234 -14.44 -2.84 -11.49
CA ILE A 234 -13.15 -3.05 -12.16
C ILE A 234 -13.32 -3.06 -13.68
N GLN A 235 -14.20 -3.93 -14.19
CA GLN A 235 -14.38 -4.08 -15.64
C GLN A 235 -14.92 -2.81 -16.29
N LYS A 236 -15.92 -2.15 -15.68
CA LYS A 236 -16.50 -0.92 -16.22
C LYS A 236 -15.53 0.25 -16.13
N THR A 237 -14.75 0.39 -15.05
CA THR A 237 -13.71 1.42 -14.97
C THR A 237 -12.65 1.21 -16.03
N ALA A 238 -12.15 -0.02 -16.20
CA ALA A 238 -11.21 -0.35 -17.26
C ALA A 238 -11.78 0.00 -18.64
N LYS A 239 -13.04 -0.38 -18.90
CA LYS A 239 -13.73 -0.06 -20.15
C LYS A 239 -13.90 1.45 -20.37
N MET A 240 -14.36 2.20 -19.37
CA MET A 240 -14.53 3.65 -19.48
C MET A 240 -13.22 4.34 -19.84
N LEU A 241 -12.12 3.93 -19.22
CA LEU A 241 -10.81 4.50 -19.51
C LEU A 241 -10.31 4.09 -20.91
N MET A 242 -10.51 2.84 -21.32
CA MET A 242 -10.17 2.39 -22.68
C MET A 242 -11.02 3.11 -23.75
N ASP A 243 -12.30 3.37 -23.49
CA ASP A 243 -13.16 4.08 -24.42
C ASP A 243 -12.75 5.57 -24.55
N ALA A 244 -12.29 6.19 -23.45
CA ALA A 244 -11.91 7.61 -23.41
C ALA A 244 -10.46 7.89 -23.82
N HIS A 245 -9.54 6.96 -23.52
CA HIS A 245 -8.09 7.15 -23.64
C HIS A 245 -7.38 5.97 -24.30
N GLY A 246 -8.11 5.03 -24.90
CA GLY A 246 -7.53 3.94 -25.66
C GLY A 246 -6.91 4.47 -26.96
N GLU A 247 -5.59 4.36 -27.06
CA GLU A 247 -4.85 4.64 -28.30
C GLU A 247 -4.32 3.31 -28.89
N SER A 248 -3.92 3.33 -30.17
CA SER A 248 -3.21 2.19 -30.76
C SER A 248 -1.93 1.86 -29.96
N PRO A 249 -1.52 0.58 -29.87
CA PRO A 249 -0.38 0.18 -29.06
C PRO A 249 0.87 0.97 -29.46
N SER A 250 1.41 1.79 -28.55
CA SER A 250 2.75 2.33 -28.76
C SER A 250 3.74 1.17 -28.63
N GLU A 251 4.71 1.07 -29.53
CA GLU A 251 5.64 -0.06 -29.61
C GLU A 251 6.44 -0.32 -28.32
N LYS A 252 6.48 0.63 -27.36
CA LYS A 252 6.99 0.41 -26.01
C LYS A 252 6.27 1.30 -24.98
N GLY A 253 5.61 0.68 -24.01
CA GLY A 253 5.21 1.34 -22.76
C GLY A 253 3.72 1.27 -22.43
N ASN A 254 3.39 1.91 -21.30
CA ASN A 254 2.07 2.05 -20.70
C ASN A 254 0.97 2.35 -21.72
N GLU A 255 -0.19 1.72 -21.55
CA GLU A 255 -1.37 1.96 -22.38
C GLU A 255 -1.91 3.39 -22.19
N GLY A 256 -2.73 3.86 -23.14
CA GLY A 256 -3.29 5.22 -23.09
C GLY A 256 -4.00 5.57 -21.78
N PRO A 257 -4.83 4.68 -21.18
CA PRO A 257 -5.37 4.89 -19.84
C PRO A 257 -4.34 5.09 -18.73
N GLU A 258 -3.27 4.30 -18.73
CA GLU A 258 -2.20 4.43 -17.74
C GLU A 258 -1.52 5.79 -17.90
N ARG A 259 -1.18 6.18 -19.14
CA ARG A 259 -0.61 7.50 -19.44
C ARG A 259 -1.51 8.64 -18.97
N TRP A 260 -2.82 8.56 -19.25
CA TRP A 260 -3.79 9.56 -18.77
C TRP A 260 -3.84 9.63 -17.23
N LEU A 261 -3.89 8.49 -16.53
CA LEU A 261 -3.88 8.50 -15.07
C LEU A 261 -2.61 9.13 -14.49
N HIS A 262 -1.46 8.98 -15.16
CA HIS A 262 -0.21 9.65 -14.76
C HIS A 262 -0.30 11.18 -14.88
N THR A 263 -1.08 11.74 -15.81
CA THR A 263 -1.21 13.21 -15.96
C THR A 263 -1.98 13.84 -14.80
N LEU A 264 -2.79 13.07 -14.07
CA LEU A 264 -3.50 13.56 -12.88
C LEU A 264 -2.55 14.00 -11.76
N ARG A 265 -1.27 13.58 -11.80
CA ARG A 265 -0.22 14.10 -10.90
C ARG A 265 0.01 15.59 -11.07
N ASP A 266 -0.11 16.11 -12.29
CA ASP A 266 0.16 17.51 -12.61
C ASP A 266 -1.07 18.42 -12.41
N MET A 267 -2.25 17.84 -12.16
CA MET A 267 -3.49 18.58 -11.87
C MET A 267 -3.56 19.10 -10.42
N SER A 268 -4.48 20.01 -10.14
CA SER A 268 -4.82 20.35 -8.75
C SER A 268 -5.46 19.16 -8.04
N THR A 269 -5.43 19.14 -6.70
CA THR A 269 -6.06 18.09 -5.90
C THR A 269 -7.57 18.01 -6.11
N GLU A 270 -8.23 19.15 -6.34
CA GLU A 270 -9.66 19.21 -6.61
C GLU A 270 -10.00 18.67 -7.99
N ASP A 271 -9.25 19.05 -9.03
CA ASP A 271 -9.48 18.59 -10.40
C ASP A 271 -9.21 17.10 -10.55
N ALA A 272 -8.06 16.63 -10.05
CA ALA A 272 -7.71 15.21 -10.09
C ALA A 272 -8.76 14.35 -9.35
N ARG A 273 -9.27 14.84 -8.22
CA ARG A 273 -10.38 14.21 -7.49
C ARG A 273 -11.65 14.18 -8.33
N GLY A 274 -11.98 15.30 -8.99
CA GLY A 274 -13.13 15.43 -9.88
C GLY A 274 -13.11 14.38 -10.98
N GLU A 275 -11.96 14.16 -11.62
CA GLU A 275 -11.77 13.11 -12.63
C GLU A 275 -11.94 11.70 -12.05
N LEU A 276 -11.32 11.41 -10.91
CA LEU A 276 -11.43 10.10 -10.27
C LEU A 276 -12.87 9.74 -9.88
N LEU A 277 -13.65 10.71 -9.38
CA LEU A 277 -15.05 10.49 -8.97
C LEU A 277 -16.00 10.17 -10.12
N LYS A 278 -15.59 10.40 -11.38
CA LYS A 278 -16.37 9.98 -12.55
C LYS A 278 -16.29 8.47 -12.78
N LEU A 279 -15.29 7.78 -12.23
CA LEU A 279 -15.03 6.37 -12.48
C LEU A 279 -15.94 5.44 -11.65
N MET A 280 -16.28 4.28 -12.22
CA MET A 280 -17.20 3.33 -11.58
C MET A 280 -16.60 2.72 -10.32
N GLY A 281 -17.29 2.88 -9.19
CA GLY A 281 -16.85 2.33 -7.91
C GLY A 281 -15.81 3.18 -7.18
N VAL A 282 -15.52 4.38 -7.68
CA VAL A 282 -14.63 5.36 -7.02
C VAL A 282 -15.48 6.40 -6.27
N GLY A 283 -15.63 6.20 -4.96
CA GLY A 283 -16.17 7.21 -4.05
C GLY A 283 -15.06 8.08 -3.44
N ARG A 284 -15.45 9.10 -2.65
CA ARG A 284 -14.51 10.07 -2.03
C ARG A 284 -13.29 9.42 -1.36
N LYS A 285 -13.52 8.43 -0.48
CA LYS A 285 -12.45 7.68 0.20
C LYS A 285 -11.49 6.98 -0.78
N VAL A 286 -12.02 6.34 -1.82
CA VAL A 286 -11.20 5.63 -2.82
C VAL A 286 -10.39 6.63 -3.62
N ALA A 287 -11.00 7.73 -4.06
CA ALA A 287 -10.30 8.82 -4.73
C ALA A 287 -9.17 9.41 -3.85
N ASP A 288 -9.43 9.62 -2.55
CA ASP A 288 -8.42 10.10 -1.61
C ASP A 288 -7.24 9.14 -1.46
N CYS A 289 -7.48 7.83 -1.41
CA CYS A 289 -6.39 6.85 -1.41
C CYS A 289 -5.53 6.96 -2.67
N ILE A 290 -6.15 7.15 -3.83
CA ILE A 290 -5.43 7.28 -5.11
C ILE A 290 -4.62 8.57 -5.16
N LEU A 291 -5.20 9.69 -4.72
CA LEU A 291 -4.54 10.98 -4.65
C LEU A 291 -3.29 10.94 -3.77
N LEU A 292 -3.44 10.40 -2.55
CA LEU A 292 -2.35 10.32 -1.57
C LEU A 292 -1.25 9.33 -1.98
N MET A 293 -1.62 8.15 -2.48
CA MET A 293 -0.70 7.02 -2.64
C MET A 293 -0.17 6.82 -4.06
N SER A 294 -0.63 7.62 -5.04
CA SER A 294 -0.19 7.47 -6.44
C SER A 294 -0.16 8.76 -7.26
N LEU A 295 -0.86 9.83 -6.85
CA LEU A 295 -0.97 11.08 -7.63
C LEU A 295 -0.29 12.30 -6.98
N ASP A 296 0.64 12.07 -6.05
CA ASP A 296 1.48 13.12 -5.48
C ASP A 296 0.72 14.24 -4.73
N LYS A 297 -0.38 13.89 -4.05
CA LYS A 297 -1.16 14.82 -3.20
C LYS A 297 -0.95 14.53 -1.71
N PRO A 298 0.22 14.88 -1.12
CA PRO A 298 0.61 14.49 0.24
C PRO A 298 -0.31 15.04 1.35
N GLU A 299 -1.07 16.08 1.05
CA GLU A 299 -2.00 16.76 1.95
C GLU A 299 -3.33 16.01 2.11
N VAL A 300 -3.64 15.10 1.19
CA VAL A 300 -4.94 14.41 1.13
C VAL A 300 -5.05 13.34 2.20
N ILE A 301 -6.18 13.32 2.92
CA ILE A 301 -6.47 12.34 3.97
C ILE A 301 -7.67 11.47 3.57
N PRO A 302 -7.47 10.16 3.32
CA PRO A 302 -8.57 9.24 3.04
C PRO A 302 -9.37 8.95 4.30
N VAL A 303 -10.45 9.69 4.55
CA VAL A 303 -11.28 9.49 5.73
C VAL A 303 -12.14 8.24 5.58
N ASP A 304 -11.85 7.22 6.37
CA ASP A 304 -12.72 6.05 6.53
C ASP A 304 -13.24 5.96 7.97
N THR A 305 -13.83 4.82 8.33
CA THR A 305 -14.34 4.60 9.69
C THR A 305 -13.24 4.64 10.76
N HIS A 306 -12.01 4.19 10.45
CA HIS A 306 -10.87 4.24 11.37
C HIS A 306 -10.39 5.68 11.53
N VAL A 307 -10.22 6.40 10.43
CA VAL A 307 -9.83 7.83 10.46
C VAL A 307 -10.83 8.66 11.26
N HIS A 308 -12.13 8.40 11.05
CA HIS A 308 -13.17 9.06 11.81
C HIS A 308 -13.08 8.75 13.31
N GLN A 309 -12.80 7.50 13.69
CA GLN A 309 -12.59 7.11 15.09
C GLN A 309 -11.36 7.81 15.71
N ILE A 310 -10.26 7.90 14.96
CA ILE A 310 -9.05 8.64 15.39
C ILE A 310 -9.39 10.13 15.61
N ALA A 311 -10.09 10.76 14.66
CA ALA A 311 -10.52 12.15 14.76
C ALA A 311 -11.37 12.40 16.01
N MET A 312 -12.33 11.52 16.29
CA MET A 312 -13.19 11.58 17.48
C MET A 312 -12.41 11.36 18.78
N LYS A 313 -11.53 10.36 18.82
CA LYS A 313 -10.78 9.96 20.02
C LYS A 313 -9.73 10.98 20.43
N HIS A 314 -9.02 11.57 19.46
CA HIS A 314 -7.80 12.32 19.72
C HIS A 314 -7.90 13.81 19.42
N TYR A 315 -8.83 14.24 18.55
CA TYR A 315 -8.86 15.61 18.04
C TYR A 315 -10.13 16.37 18.38
N GLY A 316 -10.91 15.86 19.33
CA GLY A 316 -12.06 16.56 19.89
C GLY A 316 -13.23 16.73 18.91
N PHE A 317 -13.31 15.93 17.86
CA PHE A 317 -14.52 15.85 17.06
C PHE A 317 -15.65 15.34 17.97
N ARG A 318 -16.59 16.22 18.31
CA ARG A 318 -17.83 15.84 18.99
C ARG A 318 -18.82 15.47 17.91
N GLY A 319 -19.06 14.18 17.74
CA GLY A 319 -20.19 13.70 16.95
C GLY A 319 -21.47 14.34 17.49
N VAL A 320 -22.36 14.77 16.61
CA VAL A 320 -23.71 15.18 17.04
C VAL A 320 -24.31 13.98 17.77
N SER A 321 -24.62 14.18 19.05
CA SER A 321 -24.87 13.16 20.05
C SER A 321 -25.81 12.03 19.56
N GLY A 322 -25.36 10.78 19.64
CA GLY A 322 -26.24 9.60 19.70
C GLY A 322 -26.68 8.95 18.39
N ALA A 323 -26.34 9.51 17.22
CA ALA A 323 -26.57 8.83 15.92
C ALA A 323 -25.24 8.39 15.31
N LYS A 324 -25.19 7.21 14.68
CA LYS A 324 -24.10 6.85 13.76
C LYS A 324 -24.11 7.89 12.63
N GLN A 325 -23.26 8.90 12.71
CA GLN A 325 -23.19 9.94 11.68
C GLN A 325 -22.76 9.25 10.38
N ALA A 326 -23.65 9.27 9.39
CA ALA A 326 -23.31 8.77 8.07
C ALA A 326 -22.15 9.60 7.51
N MET A 327 -21.17 8.94 6.89
CA MET A 327 -20.06 9.61 6.21
C MET A 327 -20.64 10.49 5.10
N SER A 328 -20.62 11.81 5.30
CA SER A 328 -21.14 12.82 4.35
C SER A 328 -19.99 13.69 3.86
N PRO A 329 -20.01 14.20 2.61
CA PRO A 329 -18.95 15.05 2.06
C PRO A 329 -18.51 16.18 3.02
N LYS A 330 -19.48 16.86 3.66
CA LYS A 330 -19.19 17.90 4.67
C LYS A 330 -18.34 17.40 5.84
N LEU A 331 -18.59 16.17 6.32
CA LEU A 331 -17.78 15.58 7.39
C LEU A 331 -16.36 15.26 6.92
N TYR A 332 -16.17 14.84 5.67
CA TYR A 332 -14.84 14.65 5.09
C TYR A 332 -14.06 15.97 5.08
N ASP A 333 -14.68 17.03 4.58
CA ASP A 333 -14.02 18.33 4.42
C ASP A 333 -13.61 18.90 5.79
N VAL A 334 -14.48 18.83 6.81
CA VAL A 334 -14.14 19.31 8.17
C VAL A 334 -13.01 18.50 8.81
N ILE A 335 -13.02 17.16 8.66
CA ILE A 335 -11.93 16.31 9.17
C ILE A 335 -10.62 16.61 8.47
N SER A 336 -10.67 16.74 7.14
CA SER A 336 -9.50 17.03 6.31
C SER A 336 -8.92 18.40 6.64
N GLU A 337 -9.74 19.45 6.74
CA GLU A 337 -9.31 20.81 7.08
C GLU A 337 -8.67 20.86 8.46
N ARG A 338 -9.26 20.16 9.45
CA ARG A 338 -8.71 20.11 10.80
C ARG A 338 -7.33 19.46 10.82
N PHE A 339 -7.16 18.31 10.17
CA PHE A 339 -5.87 17.62 10.12
C PHE A 339 -4.83 18.36 9.28
N HIS A 340 -5.24 19.02 8.20
CA HIS A 340 -4.38 19.90 7.45
C HIS A 340 -3.90 21.08 8.30
N GLY A 341 -4.77 21.68 9.12
CA GLY A 341 -4.39 22.72 10.08
C GLY A 341 -3.38 22.25 11.14
N VAL A 342 -3.30 20.95 11.43
CA VAL A 342 -2.33 20.38 12.38
C VAL A 342 -1.00 20.07 11.69
N TRP A 343 -1.03 19.35 10.56
CA TRP A 343 0.18 18.77 9.94
C TRP A 343 0.62 19.43 8.64
N GLY A 344 -0.13 20.38 8.11
CA GLY A 344 0.18 21.14 6.89
C GLY A 344 0.19 20.28 5.63
N ASP A 345 1.11 20.60 4.72
CA ASP A 345 1.17 20.05 3.35
C ASP A 345 1.37 18.53 3.28
N TYR A 346 1.82 17.90 4.38
CA TYR A 346 1.99 16.45 4.45
C TYR A 346 1.02 15.77 5.42
N ALA A 347 -0.15 16.37 5.65
CA ALA A 347 -1.13 15.83 6.58
C ALA A 347 -1.58 14.39 6.27
N GLY A 348 -1.66 14.00 5.00
CA GLY A 348 -1.95 12.63 4.60
C GLY A 348 -0.86 11.63 5.02
N TRP A 349 0.41 12.05 5.01
CA TRP A 349 1.53 11.23 5.47
C TRP A 349 1.51 11.09 6.99
N ALA A 350 1.37 12.20 7.72
CA ALA A 350 1.28 12.21 9.18
C ALA A 350 0.13 11.31 9.67
N HIS A 351 -1.05 11.49 9.07
CA HIS A 351 -2.23 10.69 9.37
C HIS A 351 -1.98 9.18 9.14
N SER A 352 -1.20 8.80 8.12
CA SER A 352 -0.91 7.39 7.83
C SER A 352 -0.11 6.69 8.93
N VAL A 353 0.68 7.43 9.70
CA VAL A 353 1.36 6.93 10.91
C VAL A 353 0.32 6.57 11.97
N LEU A 354 -0.63 7.48 12.25
CA LEU A 354 -1.70 7.24 13.21
C LEU A 354 -2.62 6.10 12.79
N PHE A 355 -2.98 6.05 11.51
CA PHE A 355 -3.76 4.94 10.95
C PHE A 355 -3.04 3.61 11.18
N THR A 356 -1.75 3.54 10.88
CA THR A 356 -0.96 2.31 11.08
C THR A 356 -0.89 1.92 12.55
N ALA A 357 -0.75 2.89 13.46
CA ALA A 357 -0.74 2.64 14.89
C ALA A 357 -2.08 2.10 15.44
N ASP A 358 -3.20 2.43 14.81
CA ASP A 358 -4.54 1.94 15.18
C ASP A 358 -4.84 0.53 14.62
N LEU A 359 -4.06 0.05 13.66
CA LEU A 359 -4.25 -1.29 13.10
C LEU A 359 -3.92 -2.37 14.14
N LYS A 360 -4.87 -3.29 14.36
CA LYS A 360 -4.66 -4.43 15.28
C LYS A 360 -3.42 -5.27 14.95
N ALA A 361 -3.06 -5.40 13.67
CA ALA A 361 -1.86 -6.13 13.24
C ALA A 361 -0.54 -5.49 13.73
N PHE A 362 -0.61 -4.26 14.23
CA PHE A 362 0.50 -3.46 14.71
C PHE A 362 0.46 -3.23 16.23
N SER A 363 -0.42 -3.92 16.97
CA SER A 363 -0.56 -3.78 18.43
C SER A 363 0.73 -4.07 19.19
N ASP A 364 1.62 -4.87 18.62
CA ASP A 364 2.89 -5.29 19.23
C ASP A 364 4.11 -4.68 18.50
N TYR A 365 3.87 -3.89 17.46
CA TYR A 365 4.94 -3.29 16.66
C TYR A 365 5.76 -2.31 17.51
N GLY A 366 7.09 -2.40 17.39
CA GLY A 366 8.04 -1.57 18.14
C GLY A 366 8.16 -1.89 19.63
N LEU A 367 7.47 -2.94 20.13
CA LEU A 367 7.64 -3.41 21.51
C LEU A 367 8.75 -4.46 21.57
N LEU A 368 9.52 -4.46 22.66
CA LEU A 368 10.46 -5.54 22.95
C LEU A 368 9.67 -6.83 23.15
N THR A 369 9.97 -7.87 22.36
CA THR A 369 9.41 -9.20 22.59
C THR A 369 9.96 -9.74 23.91
N PRO A 370 9.11 -10.26 24.83
CA PRO A 370 9.63 -10.96 26.00
C PRO A 370 10.43 -12.18 25.54
N VAL A 371 11.66 -12.33 26.04
CA VAL A 371 12.47 -13.53 25.83
C VAL A 371 11.70 -14.74 26.38
N PRO A 372 11.56 -15.85 25.64
CA PRO A 372 10.91 -17.04 26.18
C PRO A 372 11.80 -17.65 27.27
N THR A 373 11.42 -17.51 28.53
CA THR A 373 12.03 -18.25 29.63
C THR A 373 11.58 -19.72 29.53
N PRO A 374 12.49 -20.71 29.56
CA PRO A 374 12.09 -22.10 29.54
C PRO A 374 11.45 -22.48 30.88
N GLY A 375 10.17 -22.86 30.84
CA GLY A 375 9.51 -23.59 31.92
C GLY A 375 8.63 -22.76 32.85
N LYS A 376 7.34 -22.65 32.51
CA LYS A 376 6.20 -23.07 33.35
C LYS A 376 4.91 -22.82 32.58
N GLN A 377 4.14 -23.89 32.37
CA GLN A 377 2.79 -23.83 31.84
C GLN A 377 1.90 -23.04 32.83
N GLY A 378 1.11 -22.11 32.29
CA GLY A 378 0.00 -21.48 33.01
C GLY A 378 0.35 -20.22 33.80
N ALA A 379 0.45 -19.07 33.10
CA ALA A 379 0.11 -17.77 33.67
C ALA A 379 -0.23 -16.79 32.54
N THR A 380 -1.43 -16.23 32.59
CA THR A 380 -1.97 -15.18 31.74
C THR A 380 -1.09 -13.93 31.71
N VAL A 381 -0.72 -13.48 30.51
CA VAL A 381 -0.11 -12.17 30.28
C VAL A 381 -1.20 -11.22 29.76
N SER A 382 -1.72 -10.36 30.64
CA SER A 382 -2.39 -9.10 30.27
C SER A 382 -2.31 -8.18 31.48
N GLN A 383 -1.49 -7.12 31.38
CA GLN A 383 -1.63 -5.93 32.22
C GLN A 383 -0.88 -4.70 31.67
N ALA A 384 -0.03 -4.84 30.64
CA ALA A 384 0.62 -3.67 30.01
C ALA A 384 -0.17 -3.07 28.82
N ALA A 385 -1.19 -3.77 28.31
CA ALA A 385 -2.02 -3.29 27.18
C ALA A 385 -3.35 -2.63 27.60
N GLU A 386 -3.77 -2.83 28.85
CA GLU A 386 -5.11 -2.44 29.31
C GLU A 386 -5.24 -0.95 29.67
N ASP A 387 -4.16 -0.27 30.01
CA ASP A 387 -4.20 1.18 30.34
C ASP A 387 -4.40 2.08 29.10
N TYR A 388 -4.29 1.55 27.88
CA TYR A 388 -4.51 2.31 26.65
C TYR A 388 -5.92 2.20 26.05
N PHE A 389 -6.71 1.19 26.44
CA PHE A 389 -7.97 0.84 25.77
C PHE A 389 -9.00 0.25 26.73
N SER A 390 -9.67 1.07 27.54
CA SER A 390 -10.87 0.63 28.27
C SER A 390 -12.09 1.48 27.88
N ALA A 391 -13.16 0.82 27.42
CA ALA A 391 -14.48 1.41 27.16
C ALA A 391 -15.58 0.51 27.78
N PRO A 392 -16.68 1.07 28.32
CA PRO A 392 -17.74 0.28 28.95
C PRO A 392 -18.73 -0.29 27.94
N SER A 393 -19.13 -1.55 28.16
CA SER A 393 -20.15 -2.28 27.42
C SER A 393 -21.56 -1.76 27.66
N HIS A 394 -22.39 -1.63 26.62
CA HIS A 394 -23.84 -1.56 26.77
C HIS A 394 -24.62 -2.44 25.79
N SER A 395 -25.71 -2.94 26.35
CA SER A 395 -26.61 -4.01 25.96
C SER A 395 -27.55 -3.72 24.79
N ALA A 396 -28.02 -4.82 24.20
CA ALA A 396 -28.96 -4.98 23.09
C ALA A 396 -30.21 -4.07 23.09
N ARG A 397 -30.65 -3.66 21.88
CA ARG A 397 -32.06 -3.29 21.65
C ARG A 397 -32.59 -3.67 20.26
N LYS A 398 -33.86 -4.06 20.29
CA LYS A 398 -34.75 -4.62 19.26
C LYS A 398 -35.02 -3.69 18.08
N ARG A 399 -35.26 -4.31 16.92
CA ARG A 399 -35.73 -3.75 15.65
C ARG A 399 -37.17 -3.23 15.72
N ARG A 400 -37.46 -2.13 15.00
CA ARG A 400 -38.77 -1.86 14.38
C ARG A 400 -38.60 -0.99 13.11
N ALA A 401 -39.56 -1.11 12.21
CA ALA A 401 -39.46 -0.83 10.76
C ALA A 401 -40.41 0.30 10.28
N LYS A 402 -40.17 0.72 9.02
CA LYS A 402 -40.98 1.58 8.10
C LYS A 402 -41.08 3.06 8.49
N GLN A 403 -41.05 4.03 7.57
CA GLN A 403 -41.77 4.09 6.29
C GLN A 403 -41.21 5.19 5.36
N MET A 404 -41.27 4.95 4.04
CA MET A 404 -40.95 5.89 2.95
C MET A 404 -41.97 7.04 2.86
N ARG A 405 -41.49 8.24 2.47
CA ARG A 405 -42.24 9.20 1.65
C ARG A 405 -41.31 9.85 0.64
N THR A 406 -41.76 9.79 -0.61
CA THR A 406 -41.32 10.47 -1.82
C THR A 406 -41.70 11.95 -1.79
N LEU A 407 -40.92 12.81 -2.46
CA LEU A 407 -41.40 14.00 -3.15
C LEU A 407 -40.30 14.54 -4.09
N ASP A 408 -40.78 15.01 -5.25
CA ASP A 408 -40.12 15.42 -6.47
C ASP A 408 -39.34 16.75 -6.38
N THR A 409 -38.37 16.97 -7.28
CA THR A 409 -38.47 17.95 -8.42
C THR A 409 -37.11 18.32 -9.05
N CYS A 410 -37.16 18.42 -10.39
CA CYS A 410 -36.53 19.36 -11.33
C CYS A 410 -35.00 19.46 -11.53
N GLU A 411 -34.58 18.87 -12.65
CA GLU A 411 -33.91 19.43 -13.85
C GLU A 411 -32.98 20.67 -13.82
N ASN A 412 -31.79 20.42 -14.39
CA ASN A 412 -31.01 21.11 -15.43
C ASN A 412 -30.38 22.51 -15.23
N GLY A 413 -29.07 22.54 -15.53
CA GLY A 413 -28.31 23.70 -15.97
C GLY A 413 -26.86 23.30 -16.29
N GLY A 414 -26.53 23.20 -17.59
CA GLY A 414 -25.20 22.80 -18.08
C GLY A 414 -24.16 23.92 -18.07
N ALA A 415 -22.88 23.53 -18.15
CA ALA A 415 -21.78 24.42 -18.47
C ALA A 415 -20.71 23.70 -19.32
N SER A 416 -20.15 24.49 -20.23
CA SER A 416 -19.34 24.17 -21.41
C SER A 416 -17.89 23.75 -21.11
N HIS A 417 -17.39 22.81 -21.92
CA HIS A 417 -16.00 22.35 -21.99
C HIS A 417 -15.07 23.38 -22.64
N VAL A 418 -13.84 23.51 -22.11
CA VAL A 418 -12.68 24.13 -22.77
C VAL A 418 -11.59 23.07 -22.87
N GLU A 419 -11.19 22.74 -24.09
CA GLU A 419 -10.09 21.80 -24.40
C GLU A 419 -8.73 22.47 -24.18
N ILE A 420 -7.84 21.82 -23.44
CA ILE A 420 -6.41 22.14 -23.38
C ILE A 420 -5.63 20.88 -23.74
N SER A 421 -4.81 20.97 -24.78
CA SER A 421 -3.94 19.91 -25.29
C SER A 421 -2.76 19.63 -24.33
N PRO A 422 -2.39 18.36 -24.07
CA PRO A 422 -1.23 18.04 -23.25
C PRO A 422 0.01 17.77 -24.12
N SER A 423 1.14 18.40 -23.80
CA SER A 423 2.46 18.06 -24.36
C SER A 423 3.37 17.44 -23.29
N GLU A 424 3.95 16.30 -23.68
CA GLU A 424 5.22 15.67 -23.27
C GLU A 424 5.42 15.27 -21.79
N ALA A 425 5.02 14.03 -21.50
CA ALA A 425 5.49 13.28 -20.32
C ALA A 425 6.95 12.82 -20.50
N GLY A 426 7.89 13.48 -19.82
CA GLY A 426 9.31 13.13 -19.81
C GLY A 426 9.65 11.88 -18.97
N SER A 427 10.83 11.29 -19.22
CA SER A 427 11.33 10.07 -18.59
C SER A 427 11.37 10.14 -17.04
N LEU A 428 11.40 8.98 -16.36
CA LEU A 428 11.52 8.92 -14.89
C LEU A 428 12.72 9.72 -14.36
N ALA A 429 13.84 9.71 -15.07
CA ALA A 429 15.03 10.50 -14.74
C ALA A 429 14.77 12.02 -14.86
N GLU A 430 14.03 12.47 -15.88
CA GLU A 430 13.67 13.88 -16.06
C GLU A 430 12.65 14.36 -15.01
N ARG A 431 11.72 13.50 -14.59
CA ARG A 431 10.79 13.80 -13.49
C ARG A 431 11.53 14.03 -12.17
N VAL A 432 12.48 13.16 -11.83
CA VAL A 432 13.34 13.31 -10.64
C VAL A 432 14.18 14.59 -10.70
N LYS A 433 14.73 14.95 -11.87
CA LYS A 433 15.51 16.20 -12.06
C LYS A 433 14.64 17.45 -11.97
N LYS A 434 13.44 17.47 -12.58
CA LYS A 434 12.50 18.60 -12.56
C LYS A 434 12.10 18.94 -11.12
N ARG A 435 11.85 17.93 -10.26
CA ARG A 435 11.47 18.14 -8.86
C ARG A 435 12.60 18.72 -7.99
N ARG A 436 13.85 18.28 -8.19
CA ARG A 436 15.02 18.89 -7.53
C ARG A 436 15.14 20.39 -7.83
N ARG A 437 14.69 20.85 -9.00
CA ARG A 437 14.68 22.27 -9.38
C ARG A 437 13.54 23.02 -8.68
N VAL A 438 12.33 22.45 -8.62
CA VAL A 438 11.18 23.07 -7.94
C VAL A 438 11.40 23.19 -6.42
N LEU A 439 12.00 22.18 -5.78
CA LEU A 439 12.34 22.21 -4.35
C LEU A 439 13.48 23.18 -4.00
N LYS A 440 14.34 23.53 -4.97
CA LYS A 440 15.34 24.59 -4.82
C LYS A 440 14.77 26.00 -5.00
N ALA A 441 13.65 26.14 -5.72
CA ALA A 441 13.00 27.42 -5.96
C ALA A 441 12.12 27.89 -4.80
N HIS A 442 11.84 27.01 -3.82
CA HIS A 442 11.03 27.30 -2.63
C HIS A 442 11.86 27.31 -1.33
N ARG A 443 13.18 27.56 -1.43
CA ARG A 443 14.07 27.77 -0.27
C ARG A 443 14.50 29.22 -0.18
#